data_AF-A0A653AX88-F1
#
_entry.id   AF-A0A653AX88-F1
#
_cell.length_a   1.000
_cell.length_b   1.000
_cell.length_c   1.000
_cell.angle_alpha   90.00
_cell.angle_beta   90.00
_cell.angle_gamma   90.00
#
_symmetry.space_group_name_H-M   'P 1'
#
loop_
_entity.id
_entity.type
_entity.pdbx_description
1 polymer ?
#
loop_
_entity_poly.entity_id
_entity_poly.type
_entity_poly.pdbx_seq_one_letter_code
_entity_poly.pdbx_strand_id
1 'polypeptide(L)'
;MNWKKFLTIAILPLMWLLYVLFELITGRINDTETIIFNIAIMLLFALSGLLIYKIGTKNETGLSFKNLSIAFIICMVIDQGIKIIIKFFYFDNYVVIIPKMLSFNPIINTNGSWLNARFGTGVSFPLLIILNIIALFLFVEIYRYYLYKDNKDFWADMCFIFIFSGALCSLIDKIFYGGSLDFIGISNLFIADIKDIYINLGILFFVLTLFNGGYLKTDEETTFKEDLQNMKKFIFFIKDDLLGKIHVF
;
A
#
# COMPACT_ATOMS: atom_id res chain seq x y z
N MET A 1 18.71 20.24 7.97
CA MET A 1 17.35 19.85 7.52
C MET A 1 16.97 18.53 8.17
N ASN A 2 15.78 18.41 8.78
CA ASN A 2 15.33 17.11 9.29
C ASN A 2 14.89 16.23 8.11
N TRP A 3 15.82 15.46 7.55
CA TRP A 3 15.60 14.64 6.35
C TRP A 3 14.46 13.64 6.53
N LYS A 4 14.31 13.05 7.72
CA LYS A 4 13.20 12.14 8.04
C LYS A 4 11.85 12.83 7.91
N LYS A 5 11.72 14.04 8.47
CA LYS A 5 10.51 14.88 8.34
C LYS A 5 10.22 15.21 6.87
N PHE A 6 11.25 15.67 6.15
CA PHE A 6 11.12 16.04 4.75
C PHE A 6 10.65 14.84 3.90
N LEU A 7 11.30 13.69 4.03
CA LEU A 7 10.94 12.47 3.29
C LEU A 7 9.51 12.02 3.60
N THR A 8 9.13 11.99 4.88
CA THR A 8 7.78 11.57 5.28
C THR A 8 6.69 12.46 4.67
N ILE A 9 6.97 13.77 4.53
CA ILE A 9 6.03 14.74 3.93
C ILE A 9 6.05 14.65 2.39
N ALA A 10 7.20 14.37 1.79
CA ALA A 10 7.42 14.50 0.35
C ALA A 10 7.07 13.23 -0.46
N ILE A 11 7.16 12.03 0.11
CA ILE A 11 7.01 10.77 -0.65
C ILE A 11 5.62 10.65 -1.31
N LEU A 12 4.52 10.85 -0.56
CA LEU A 12 3.17 10.72 -1.15
C LEU A 12 2.90 11.78 -2.24
N PRO A 13 3.20 13.09 -2.02
CA PRO A 13 3.12 14.08 -3.11
C PRO A 13 3.97 13.71 -4.32
N LEU A 14 5.17 13.17 -4.12
CA LEU A 14 6.06 12.80 -5.21
C LEU A 14 5.54 11.60 -6.00
N MET A 15 5.04 10.56 -5.32
CA MET A 15 4.37 9.42 -5.98
C MET A 15 3.19 9.89 -6.83
N TRP A 16 2.37 10.80 -6.29
CA TRP A 16 1.24 11.37 -7.02
C TRP A 16 1.67 12.25 -8.19
N LEU A 17 2.69 13.10 -8.01
CA LEU A 17 3.23 13.94 -9.06
C LEU A 17 3.73 13.10 -10.24
N LEU A 18 4.44 12.01 -9.97
CA LEU A 18 4.90 11.08 -11.01
C LEU A 18 3.72 10.49 -11.80
N TYR A 19 2.65 10.10 -11.10
CA TYR A 19 1.43 9.61 -11.74
C TYR A 19 0.76 10.68 -12.60
N VAL A 20 0.60 11.91 -12.08
CA VAL A 20 -0.01 13.04 -12.80
C VAL A 20 0.81 13.41 -14.04
N LEU A 21 2.15 13.45 -13.93
CA LEU A 21 3.04 13.69 -15.07
C LEU A 21 2.87 12.60 -16.13
N PHE A 22 2.76 11.34 -15.72
CA PHE A 22 2.49 10.23 -16.64
C PHE A 22 1.12 10.37 -17.34
N GLU A 23 0.05 10.74 -16.63
CA GLU A 23 -1.27 10.96 -17.22
C GLU A 23 -1.34 12.20 -18.13
N LEU A 24 -0.52 13.23 -17.85
CA LEU A 24 -0.30 14.37 -18.75
C LEU A 24 0.40 13.93 -20.05
N ILE A 25 1.50 13.18 -19.94
CA ILE A 25 2.28 12.70 -21.11
C ILE A 25 1.44 11.77 -21.98
N THR A 26 0.59 10.94 -21.38
CA THR A 26 -0.30 10.02 -22.12
C THR A 26 -1.58 10.69 -22.62
N GLY A 27 -1.79 11.98 -22.34
CA GLY A 27 -2.90 12.77 -22.86
C GLY A 27 -4.25 12.55 -22.17
N ARG A 28 -4.29 11.86 -21.02
CA ARG A 28 -5.53 11.65 -20.24
C ARG A 28 -5.89 12.84 -19.37
N ILE A 29 -4.90 13.60 -18.94
CA ILE A 29 -5.07 14.94 -18.39
C ILE A 29 -4.78 15.94 -19.52
N ASN A 30 -5.80 16.68 -19.94
CA ASN A 30 -5.68 17.68 -21.00
C ASN A 30 -6.36 19.02 -20.67
N ASP A 31 -6.90 19.16 -19.47
CA ASP A 31 -7.61 20.34 -19.01
C ASP A 31 -7.00 20.90 -17.71
N THR A 32 -7.13 22.22 -17.54
CA THR A 32 -6.55 22.94 -16.39
C THR A 32 -7.26 22.60 -15.08
N GLU A 33 -8.56 22.27 -15.11
CA GLU A 33 -9.34 21.95 -13.90
C GLU A 33 -8.78 20.68 -13.23
N THR A 34 -8.57 19.62 -14.02
CA THR A 34 -7.96 18.36 -13.57
C THR A 34 -6.54 18.58 -13.03
N ILE A 35 -5.73 19.44 -13.66
CA ILE A 35 -4.39 19.77 -13.16
C ILE A 35 -4.46 20.43 -11.77
N ILE A 36 -5.29 21.46 -11.61
CA ILE A 36 -5.45 22.18 -10.33
C ILE A 36 -5.95 21.23 -9.24
N PHE A 37 -6.91 20.38 -9.55
CA PHE A 37 -7.43 19.39 -8.62
C PHE A 37 -6.34 18.42 -8.12
N ASN A 38 -5.52 17.91 -9.04
CA ASN A 38 -4.43 17.01 -8.70
C ASN A 38 -3.34 17.70 -7.87
N ILE A 39 -3.09 18.99 -8.07
CA ILE A 39 -2.22 19.79 -7.20
C ILE A 39 -2.82 19.91 -5.78
N ALA A 40 -4.14 20.11 -5.66
CA ALA A 40 -4.80 20.15 -4.36
C ALA A 40 -4.68 18.80 -3.60
N ILE A 41 -4.77 17.66 -4.31
CA ILE A 41 -4.52 16.33 -3.74
C ILE A 41 -3.08 16.20 -3.22
N MET A 42 -2.08 16.76 -3.90
CA MET A 42 -0.70 16.77 -3.39
C MET A 42 -0.56 17.50 -2.05
N LEU A 43 -1.30 18.60 -1.86
CA LEU A 43 -1.32 19.30 -0.57
C LEU A 43 -1.92 18.43 0.54
N LEU A 44 -3.02 17.71 0.24
CA LEU A 44 -3.60 16.75 1.17
C LEU A 44 -2.61 15.65 1.53
N PHE A 45 -1.87 15.11 0.57
CA PHE A 45 -0.82 14.11 0.82
C PHE A 45 0.34 14.64 1.66
N ALA A 46 0.76 15.89 1.46
CA ALA A 46 1.77 16.53 2.29
C ALA A 46 1.29 16.69 3.75
N LEU A 47 0.01 17.06 3.94
CA LEU A 47 -0.61 17.14 5.27
C LEU A 47 -0.68 15.77 5.95
N SER A 48 -1.08 14.72 5.22
CA SER A 48 -1.05 13.34 5.71
C SER A 48 0.36 12.92 6.13
N GLY A 49 1.38 13.21 5.31
CA GLY A 49 2.78 12.95 5.67
C GLY A 49 3.23 13.69 6.93
N LEU A 50 2.75 14.92 7.16
CA LEU A 50 3.05 15.67 8.38
C LEU A 50 2.41 15.04 9.63
N LEU A 51 1.18 14.51 9.51
CA LEU A 51 0.53 13.76 10.59
C LEU A 51 1.25 12.45 10.87
N ILE A 52 1.58 11.68 9.83
CA ILE A 52 2.34 10.43 9.93
C ILE A 52 3.68 10.67 10.62
N TYR A 53 4.40 11.74 10.25
CA TYR A 53 5.66 12.09 10.89
C TYR A 53 5.50 12.36 12.40
N LYS A 54 4.48 13.13 12.80
CA LYS A 54 4.20 13.43 14.21
C LYS A 54 3.84 12.18 15.01
N ILE A 55 3.09 11.25 14.41
CA ILE A 55 2.72 9.99 15.08
C ILE A 55 3.92 9.05 15.16
N GLY A 56 4.65 8.87 14.05
CA GLY A 56 5.77 7.92 14.01
C GLY A 56 6.94 8.33 14.88
N THR A 57 7.24 9.63 15.00
CA THR A 57 8.28 10.11 15.94
C THR A 57 7.89 9.98 17.41
N LYS A 58 6.60 9.88 17.75
CA LYS A 58 6.17 9.57 19.12
C LYS A 58 6.25 8.08 19.44
N ASN A 59 6.31 7.22 18.42
CA ASN A 59 6.25 5.77 18.58
C ASN A 59 7.48 5.08 17.96
N GLU A 60 8.66 5.71 17.95
CA GLU A 60 9.80 5.23 17.14
C GLU A 60 10.20 3.77 17.39
N THR A 61 10.00 3.28 18.61
CA THR A 61 10.26 1.88 19.02
C THR A 61 9.22 0.88 18.50
N GLY A 62 8.26 1.32 17.70
CA GLY A 62 7.16 0.51 17.18
C GLY A 62 5.97 0.39 18.13
N LEU A 63 4.96 -0.31 17.64
CA LEU A 63 3.71 -0.62 18.31
C LEU A 63 3.78 -2.01 18.96
N SER A 64 3.05 -2.18 20.06
CA SER A 64 2.85 -3.50 20.68
C SER A 64 2.01 -4.40 19.78
N PHE A 65 2.12 -5.72 19.94
CA PHE A 65 1.32 -6.69 19.20
C PHE A 65 -0.18 -6.39 19.29
N LYS A 66 -0.69 -6.05 20.49
CA LYS A 66 -2.08 -5.64 20.69
C LYS A 66 -2.48 -4.46 19.80
N ASN A 67 -1.64 -3.42 19.74
CA ASN A 67 -1.93 -2.23 18.93
C ASN A 67 -1.84 -2.52 17.43
N LEU A 68 -0.94 -3.41 17.02
CA LEU A 68 -0.86 -3.91 15.63
C LEU A 68 -2.13 -4.68 15.25
N SER A 69 -2.60 -5.60 16.10
CA SER A 69 -3.85 -6.33 15.86
C SER A 69 -5.05 -5.40 15.76
N ILE A 70 -5.12 -4.38 16.63
CA ILE A 70 -6.17 -3.36 16.57
C ILE A 70 -6.10 -2.58 15.24
N ALA A 71 -4.91 -2.13 14.85
CA ALA A 71 -4.73 -1.40 13.58
C ALA A 71 -5.14 -2.25 12.37
N PHE A 72 -4.75 -3.53 12.35
CA PHE A 72 -5.16 -4.49 11.32
C PHE A 72 -6.68 -4.64 11.26
N ILE A 73 -7.35 -4.89 12.40
CA ILE A 73 -8.81 -5.03 12.45
C ILE A 73 -9.50 -3.76 11.96
N ILE A 74 -9.02 -2.58 12.35
CA ILE A 74 -9.54 -1.30 11.88
C ILE A 74 -9.42 -1.21 10.36
N CYS A 75 -8.26 -1.52 9.77
CA CYS A 75 -8.09 -1.53 8.32
C CYS A 75 -9.07 -2.49 7.62
N MET A 76 -9.22 -3.71 8.13
CA MET A 76 -10.15 -4.70 7.58
C MET A 76 -11.60 -4.22 7.65
N VAL A 77 -12.04 -3.69 8.79
CA VAL A 77 -13.41 -3.20 8.98
C VAL A 77 -13.70 -1.99 8.09
N ILE A 78 -12.74 -1.08 7.93
CA ILE A 78 -12.94 0.11 7.09
C ILE A 78 -13.13 -0.30 5.63
N ASP A 79 -12.23 -1.11 5.04
CA ASP A 79 -12.33 -1.47 3.62
C ASP A 79 -13.45 -2.49 3.34
N GLN A 80 -13.50 -3.60 4.08
CA GLN A 80 -14.49 -4.65 3.81
C GLN A 80 -15.88 -4.24 4.30
N GLY A 81 -15.97 -3.56 5.44
CA GLY A 81 -17.24 -3.05 5.97
C GLY A 81 -17.89 -2.04 5.05
N ILE A 82 -17.14 -1.05 4.53
CA ILE A 82 -17.70 -0.08 3.59
C ILE A 82 -18.12 -0.74 2.27
N LYS A 83 -17.34 -1.70 1.77
CA LYS A 83 -17.67 -2.46 0.55
C LYS A 83 -18.95 -3.25 0.70
N ILE A 84 -19.16 -3.91 1.84
CA ILE A 84 -20.42 -4.60 2.14
C ILE A 84 -21.59 -3.61 2.10
N ILE A 85 -21.47 -2.46 2.78
CA ILE A 85 -22.52 -1.43 2.80
C ILE A 85 -22.81 -0.93 1.39
N ILE A 86 -21.77 -0.59 0.62
CA ILE A 86 -21.91 -0.13 -0.76
C ILE A 86 -22.60 -1.20 -1.60
N LYS A 87 -22.15 -2.46 -1.51
CA LYS A 87 -22.65 -3.55 -2.34
C LYS A 87 -24.15 -3.79 -2.14
N PHE A 88 -24.65 -3.71 -0.91
CA PHE A 88 -26.04 -4.00 -0.60
C PHE A 88 -26.98 -2.79 -0.75
N PHE A 89 -26.49 -1.58 -0.53
CA PHE A 89 -27.37 -0.40 -0.42
C PHE A 89 -27.13 0.69 -1.47
N TYR A 90 -25.94 0.75 -2.07
CA TYR A 90 -25.52 1.89 -2.88
C TYR A 90 -24.80 1.52 -4.18
N PHE A 91 -24.80 0.25 -4.58
CA PHE A 91 -23.99 -0.22 -5.71
C PHE A 91 -24.36 0.45 -7.03
N ASP A 92 -25.66 0.68 -7.27
CA ASP A 92 -26.15 1.31 -8.50
C ASP A 92 -26.19 2.85 -8.42
N ASN A 93 -25.70 3.44 -7.33
CA ASN A 93 -25.72 4.88 -7.14
C ASN A 93 -24.50 5.55 -7.77
N TYR A 94 -24.75 6.62 -8.52
CA TYR A 94 -23.70 7.53 -8.98
C TYR A 94 -23.92 8.91 -8.37
N VAL A 95 -22.92 9.42 -7.64
CA VAL A 95 -22.98 10.75 -7.01
C VAL A 95 -21.78 11.57 -7.40
N VAL A 96 -22.01 12.69 -8.06
CA VAL A 96 -20.97 13.70 -8.32
C VAL A 96 -20.76 14.50 -7.04
N ILE A 97 -19.57 14.40 -6.46
CA ILE A 97 -19.20 15.13 -5.23
C ILE A 97 -18.57 16.48 -5.61
N ILE A 98 -17.61 16.44 -6.54
CA ILE A 98 -17.00 17.64 -7.15
C ILE A 98 -17.07 17.45 -8.67
N PRO A 99 -17.76 18.34 -9.42
CA PRO A 99 -17.90 18.21 -10.86
C PRO A 99 -16.58 17.93 -11.57
N LYS A 100 -16.56 16.90 -12.42
CA LYS A 100 -15.39 16.42 -13.19
C LYS A 100 -14.16 15.99 -12.37
N MET A 101 -14.21 16.00 -11.03
CA MET A 101 -13.04 15.80 -10.18
C MET A 101 -13.20 14.64 -9.20
N LEU A 102 -14.34 14.57 -8.50
CA LEU A 102 -14.58 13.56 -7.47
C LEU A 102 -16.00 13.04 -7.58
N SER A 103 -16.14 11.72 -7.63
CA SER A 103 -17.44 11.05 -7.64
C SER A 103 -17.43 9.81 -6.77
N PHE A 104 -18.60 9.46 -6.25
CA PHE A 104 -18.88 8.12 -5.79
C PHE A 104 -19.44 7.34 -6.98
N ASN A 105 -18.71 6.31 -7.40
CA ASN A 105 -19.01 5.53 -8.60
C ASN A 105 -18.65 4.05 -8.39
N PRO A 106 -19.52 3.28 -7.73
CA PRO A 106 -19.26 1.87 -7.44
C PRO A 106 -19.24 1.03 -8.72
N ILE A 107 -18.17 0.26 -8.91
CA ILE A 107 -18.01 -0.68 -10.01
C ILE A 107 -17.33 -1.97 -9.53
N ILE A 108 -17.55 -3.07 -10.25
CA ILE A 108 -16.68 -4.26 -10.10
C ILE A 108 -15.59 -4.19 -11.17
N ASN A 109 -14.38 -3.89 -10.75
CA ASN A 109 -13.19 -3.88 -11.59
C ASN A 109 -12.67 -5.32 -11.78
N THR A 110 -12.97 -5.90 -12.94
CA THR A 110 -12.61 -7.27 -13.30
C THR A 110 -11.19 -7.42 -13.86
N ASN A 111 -10.47 -6.32 -14.09
CA ASN A 111 -9.07 -6.37 -14.54
C ASN A 111 -8.15 -6.97 -13.46
N GLY A 112 -8.59 -6.96 -12.19
CA GLY A 112 -7.93 -7.62 -11.05
C GLY A 112 -6.63 -6.95 -10.57
N SER A 113 -6.04 -6.06 -11.36
CA SER A 113 -4.93 -5.19 -10.99
C SER A 113 -4.91 -3.92 -11.82
N TRP A 114 -4.35 -2.84 -11.27
CA TRP A 114 -4.14 -1.60 -12.00
C TRP A 114 -3.22 -1.80 -13.21
N LEU A 115 -2.18 -2.63 -13.11
CA LEU A 115 -1.27 -2.92 -14.23
C LEU A 115 -1.99 -3.61 -15.39
N ASN A 116 -2.86 -4.58 -15.11
CA ASN A 116 -3.70 -5.20 -16.13
C ASN A 116 -4.62 -4.16 -16.79
N ALA A 117 -5.32 -3.36 -15.98
CA ALA A 117 -6.23 -2.34 -16.48
C ALA A 117 -5.52 -1.28 -17.32
N ARG A 118 -4.29 -0.91 -16.95
CA ARG A 118 -3.56 0.21 -17.54
C ARG A 118 -2.75 -0.20 -18.78
N PHE A 119 -2.01 -1.30 -18.69
CA PHE A 119 -1.04 -1.69 -19.71
C PHE A 119 -1.46 -2.94 -20.50
N GLY A 120 -2.63 -3.50 -20.19
CA GLY A 120 -3.10 -4.71 -20.87
C GLY A 120 -2.15 -5.88 -20.70
N THR A 121 -1.48 -6.00 -19.55
CA THR A 121 -0.45 -7.03 -19.30
C THR A 121 -0.96 -8.47 -19.46
N GLY A 122 -2.28 -8.68 -19.52
CA GLY A 122 -2.88 -9.96 -19.84
C GLY A 122 -2.70 -11.03 -18.75
N VAL A 123 -2.34 -10.63 -17.52
CA VAL A 123 -2.16 -11.56 -16.41
C VAL A 123 -3.51 -12.14 -16.04
N SER A 124 -3.65 -13.46 -16.11
CA SER A 124 -4.94 -14.12 -15.87
C SER A 124 -5.40 -13.91 -14.43
N PHE A 125 -6.72 -13.82 -14.24
CA PHE A 125 -7.31 -13.60 -12.93
C PHE A 125 -6.94 -14.67 -11.88
N PRO A 126 -6.92 -15.98 -12.21
CA PRO A 126 -6.43 -17.00 -11.28
C PRO A 126 -4.95 -16.81 -10.90
N LEU A 127 -4.10 -16.39 -11.85
CA LEU A 127 -2.70 -16.13 -11.55
C LEU A 127 -2.54 -14.95 -10.60
N LEU A 128 -3.35 -13.89 -10.75
CA LEU A 128 -3.37 -12.78 -9.81
C LEU A 128 -3.75 -13.21 -8.39
N ILE A 129 -4.70 -14.15 -8.24
CA ILE A 129 -5.07 -14.71 -6.93
C ILE A 129 -3.88 -15.47 -6.33
N ILE A 130 -3.23 -16.35 -7.10
CA ILE A 130 -2.06 -17.12 -6.66
C ILE A 130 -0.92 -16.18 -6.24
N LEU A 131 -0.60 -15.18 -7.05
CA LEU A 131 0.41 -14.17 -6.71
C LEU A 131 0.07 -13.42 -5.43
N ASN A 132 -1.20 -13.13 -5.18
CA ASN A 132 -1.62 -12.45 -3.96
C ASN A 132 -1.46 -13.33 -2.72
N ILE A 133 -1.80 -14.62 -2.80
CA ILE A 133 -1.57 -15.59 -1.71
C ILE A 133 -0.06 -15.71 -1.40
N ILE A 134 0.77 -15.84 -2.43
CA ILE A 134 2.23 -15.88 -2.28
C ILE A 134 2.74 -14.58 -1.63
N ALA A 135 2.26 -13.42 -2.08
CA ALA A 135 2.66 -12.14 -1.52
C ALA A 135 2.28 -12.01 -0.04
N LEU A 136 1.07 -12.43 0.35
CA LEU A 136 0.63 -12.42 1.75
C LEU A 136 1.51 -13.30 2.63
N PHE A 137 1.84 -14.51 2.18
CA PHE A 137 2.78 -15.38 2.88
C PHE A 137 4.14 -14.69 3.03
N LEU A 138 4.68 -14.15 1.94
CA LEU A 138 5.98 -13.47 1.98
C LEU A 138 5.97 -12.23 2.89
N PHE A 139 4.91 -11.43 2.93
CA PHE A 139 4.85 -10.26 3.82
C PHE A 139 4.90 -10.65 5.29
N VAL A 140 4.24 -11.75 5.67
CA VAL A 140 4.33 -12.30 7.03
C VAL A 140 5.76 -12.75 7.34
N GLU A 141 6.36 -13.56 6.46
CA GLU A 141 7.71 -14.08 6.66
C GLU A 141 8.79 -12.98 6.68
N ILE A 142 8.67 -11.98 5.81
CA ILE A 142 9.58 -10.82 5.78
C ILE A 142 9.49 -10.05 7.10
N TYR A 143 8.28 -9.78 7.59
CA TYR A 143 8.12 -9.06 8.85
C TYR A 143 8.60 -9.88 10.05
N ARG A 144 8.31 -11.18 10.11
CA ARG A 144 8.85 -12.08 11.13
C ARG A 144 10.39 -12.13 11.10
N TYR A 145 10.98 -12.22 9.91
CA TYR A 145 12.43 -12.21 9.75
C TYR A 145 13.07 -10.89 10.18
N TYR A 146 12.39 -9.76 9.89
CA TYR A 146 12.81 -8.45 10.34
C TYR A 146 12.87 -8.37 11.88
N LEU A 147 11.83 -8.88 12.56
CA LEU A 147 11.79 -8.96 14.02
C LEU A 147 12.81 -9.96 14.60
N TYR A 148 13.01 -11.11 13.95
CA TYR A 148 14.01 -12.11 14.33
C TYR A 148 15.44 -11.56 14.34
N LYS A 149 15.71 -10.51 13.56
CA LYS A 149 16.98 -9.78 13.58
C LYS A 149 17.05 -8.68 14.66
N ASP A 150 16.17 -8.75 15.66
CA ASP A 150 16.03 -7.75 16.72
C ASP A 150 15.71 -6.33 16.19
N ASN A 151 15.19 -6.21 14.97
CA ASN A 151 14.73 -4.92 14.46
C ASN A 151 13.27 -4.68 14.90
N LYS A 152 12.96 -3.45 15.32
CA LYS A 152 11.60 -3.02 15.63
C LYS A 152 11.50 -1.52 15.49
N ASP A 153 10.61 -1.05 14.62
CA ASP A 153 10.28 0.36 14.53
C ASP A 153 8.86 0.58 13.99
N PHE A 154 8.33 1.78 14.21
CA PHE A 154 6.99 2.18 13.77
C PHE A 154 6.79 2.08 12.25
N TRP A 155 7.84 2.33 11.49
CA TRP A 155 7.77 2.41 10.03
C TRP A 155 7.63 1.01 9.45
N ALA A 156 8.40 0.04 9.95
CA ALA A 156 8.28 -1.37 9.58
C ALA A 156 6.91 -1.95 9.99
N ASP A 157 6.45 -1.60 11.19
CA ASP A 157 5.13 -1.98 11.69
C ASP A 157 3.99 -1.50 10.79
N MET A 158 3.96 -0.20 10.49
CA MET A 158 2.91 0.36 9.66
C MET A 158 3.05 -0.10 8.20
N CYS A 159 4.28 -0.34 7.72
CA CYS A 159 4.53 -0.97 6.42
C CYS A 159 3.82 -2.32 6.35
N PHE A 160 4.08 -3.20 7.32
CA PHE A 160 3.46 -4.52 7.41
C PHE A 160 1.93 -4.41 7.48
N ILE A 161 1.39 -3.59 8.39
CA ILE A 161 -0.06 -3.43 8.57
C ILE A 161 -0.74 -2.99 7.27
N PHE A 162 -0.23 -1.95 6.62
CA PHE A 162 -0.87 -1.40 5.42
C PHE A 162 -0.73 -2.31 4.20
N ILE A 163 0.46 -2.87 3.96
CA ILE A 163 0.66 -3.75 2.80
C ILE A 163 -0.10 -5.07 2.95
N PHE A 164 -0.10 -5.66 4.16
CA PHE A 164 -0.78 -6.91 4.43
C PHE A 164 -2.31 -6.72 4.38
N SER A 165 -2.84 -5.68 5.03
CA SER A 165 -4.28 -5.39 4.99
C SER A 165 -4.76 -5.10 3.56
N GLY A 166 -4.00 -4.29 2.81
CA GLY A 166 -4.33 -3.97 1.43
C GLY A 166 -4.33 -5.21 0.52
N ALA A 167 -3.31 -6.06 0.64
CA ALA A 167 -3.24 -7.32 -0.10
C ALA A 167 -4.37 -8.27 0.30
N LEU A 168 -4.65 -8.43 1.59
CA LEU A 168 -5.68 -9.35 2.08
C LEU A 168 -7.08 -8.91 1.63
N CYS A 169 -7.40 -7.61 1.72
CA CYS A 169 -8.62 -7.06 1.15
C CYS A 169 -8.70 -7.34 -0.36
N SER A 170 -7.58 -7.17 -1.08
CA SER A 170 -7.52 -7.46 -2.51
C SER A 170 -7.76 -8.94 -2.84
N LEU A 171 -7.30 -9.86 -1.99
CA LEU A 171 -7.56 -11.29 -2.13
C LEU A 171 -9.04 -11.62 -1.87
N ILE A 172 -9.59 -11.10 -0.77
CA ILE A 172 -11.00 -11.26 -0.42
C ILE A 172 -11.88 -10.78 -1.57
N ASP A 173 -11.61 -9.58 -2.10
CA ASP A 173 -12.41 -9.04 -3.19
C ASP A 173 -12.39 -9.94 -4.43
N LYS A 174 -11.21 -10.43 -4.81
CA LYS A 174 -11.07 -11.31 -5.98
C LYS A 174 -11.86 -12.61 -5.82
N ILE A 175 -11.87 -13.16 -4.61
CA ILE A 175 -12.57 -14.41 -4.30
C ILE A 175 -14.08 -14.21 -4.27
N PHE A 176 -14.58 -13.13 -3.65
CA PHE A 176 -16.01 -12.96 -3.38
C PHE A 176 -16.75 -12.10 -4.41
N TYR A 177 -16.09 -11.15 -5.06
CA TYR A 177 -16.70 -10.28 -6.07
C TYR A 177 -16.34 -10.65 -7.52
N GLY A 178 -15.37 -11.56 -7.73
CA GLY A 178 -14.84 -11.85 -9.07
C GLY A 178 -14.09 -10.65 -9.70
N GLY A 179 -13.64 -9.71 -8.85
CA GLY A 179 -13.01 -8.45 -9.23
C GLY A 179 -12.65 -7.65 -7.98
N SER A 180 -12.64 -6.33 -8.08
CA SER A 180 -12.49 -5.39 -6.95
C SER A 180 -13.69 -4.44 -6.92
N LEU A 181 -14.31 -4.24 -5.76
CA LEU A 181 -15.38 -3.24 -5.63
C LEU A 181 -14.74 -1.85 -5.42
N ASP A 182 -14.54 -1.14 -6.52
CA ASP A 182 -13.96 0.20 -6.53
C ASP A 182 -15.10 1.23 -6.50
N PHE A 183 -14.93 2.38 -5.83
CA PHE A 183 -16.04 3.34 -5.64
C PHE A 183 -15.63 4.81 -5.56
N ILE A 184 -14.34 5.13 -5.43
CA ILE A 184 -13.82 6.49 -5.34
C ILE A 184 -13.36 6.91 -6.74
N GLY A 185 -14.23 7.62 -7.48
CA GLY A 185 -13.91 8.13 -8.82
C GLY A 185 -13.09 9.41 -8.77
N ILE A 186 -11.87 9.38 -9.32
CA ILE A 186 -10.95 10.51 -9.41
C ILE A 186 -10.88 10.99 -10.86
N SER A 187 -11.63 12.06 -11.15
CA SER A 187 -11.81 12.61 -12.50
C SER A 187 -12.13 11.49 -13.52
N ASN A 188 -11.54 11.55 -14.72
CA ASN A 188 -11.54 10.52 -15.74
C ASN A 188 -10.33 9.56 -15.62
N LEU A 189 -9.55 9.63 -14.53
CA LEU A 189 -8.27 8.94 -14.39
C LEU A 189 -8.45 7.49 -13.95
N PHE A 190 -9.18 7.27 -12.87
CA PHE A 190 -9.47 5.94 -12.34
C PHE A 190 -10.59 6.00 -11.31
N ILE A 191 -11.09 4.81 -10.96
CA ILE A 191 -11.92 4.58 -9.79
C ILE A 191 -11.10 3.68 -8.87
N ALA A 192 -10.93 4.08 -7.61
CA ALA A 192 -10.16 3.35 -6.62
C ALA A 192 -11.04 2.93 -5.44
N ASP A 193 -10.44 2.19 -4.51
CA ASP A 193 -11.01 1.89 -3.21
C ASP A 193 -10.03 2.19 -2.06
N ILE A 194 -10.38 1.77 -0.85
CA ILE A 194 -9.58 2.05 0.34
C ILE A 194 -8.32 1.18 0.40
N LYS A 195 -8.38 -0.10 -0.02
CA LYS A 195 -7.18 -0.94 -0.08
C LYS A 195 -6.10 -0.35 -1.01
N ASP A 196 -6.47 0.37 -2.08
CA ASP A 196 -5.49 1.04 -2.95
C ASP A 196 -4.73 2.15 -2.18
N ILE A 197 -5.41 2.85 -1.26
CA ILE A 197 -4.78 3.80 -0.34
C ILE A 197 -3.86 3.06 0.64
N TYR A 198 -4.28 1.91 1.17
CA TYR A 198 -3.43 1.10 2.05
C TYR A 198 -2.15 0.65 1.36
N ILE A 199 -2.22 0.16 0.12
CA ILE A 199 -1.03 -0.25 -0.64
C ILE A 199 -0.06 0.93 -0.82
N ASN A 200 -0.57 2.12 -1.15
CA ASN A 200 0.27 3.32 -1.28
C ASN A 200 0.90 3.75 0.05
N LEU A 201 0.17 3.66 1.16
CA LEU A 201 0.74 3.87 2.50
C LEU A 201 1.79 2.81 2.85
N GLY A 202 1.57 1.55 2.48
CA GLY A 202 2.55 0.48 2.63
C GLY A 202 3.86 0.81 1.91
N ILE A 203 3.80 1.31 0.68
CA ILE A 203 4.98 1.77 -0.08
C ILE A 203 5.69 2.94 0.62
N LEU A 204 4.95 3.94 1.10
CA LEU A 204 5.51 5.04 1.90
C LEU A 204 6.30 4.50 3.09
N PHE A 205 5.67 3.64 3.89
CA PHE A 205 6.27 3.10 5.11
C PHE A 205 7.45 2.18 4.81
N PHE A 206 7.43 1.44 3.70
CA PHE A 206 8.56 0.67 3.22
C PHE A 206 9.78 1.56 2.97
N VAL A 207 9.61 2.65 2.21
CA VAL A 207 10.69 3.61 1.94
C VAL A 207 11.23 4.23 3.24
N LEU A 208 10.35 4.56 4.19
CA LEU A 208 10.76 5.11 5.49
C LEU A 208 11.49 4.08 6.36
N THR A 209 11.11 2.81 6.27
CA THR A 209 11.82 1.70 6.94
C THR A 209 13.23 1.56 6.40
N LEU A 210 13.41 1.55 5.07
CA LEU A 210 14.72 1.49 4.44
C LEU A 210 15.59 2.71 4.81
N PHE A 211 15.01 3.90 4.84
CA PHE A 211 15.72 5.12 5.22
C PHE A 211 16.18 5.11 6.68
N ASN A 212 15.31 4.67 7.60
CA ASN A 212 15.60 4.67 9.03
C ASN A 212 16.52 3.53 9.43
N GLY A 213 16.42 2.37 8.78
CA GLY A 213 17.34 1.25 8.93
C GLY A 213 18.74 1.51 8.35
N GLY A 214 19.00 2.68 7.76
CA GLY A 214 20.30 3.06 7.21
C GLY A 214 20.59 2.52 5.81
N TYR A 215 19.74 1.64 5.28
CA TYR A 215 19.92 1.01 3.96
C TYR A 215 19.97 1.98 2.78
N LEU A 216 19.41 3.19 2.92
CA LEU A 216 19.49 4.24 1.89
C LEU A 216 20.62 5.26 2.15
N LYS A 217 21.39 5.10 3.22
CA LYS A 217 22.48 6.01 3.62
C LYS A 217 23.86 5.37 3.53
N THR A 218 23.93 4.05 3.52
CA THR A 218 25.17 3.31 3.42
C THR A 218 25.64 3.27 1.97
N ASP A 219 26.84 3.81 1.72
CA ASP A 219 27.62 3.57 0.49
C ASP A 219 28.18 2.13 0.43
N GLU A 220 27.73 1.25 1.32
CA GLU A 220 28.06 -0.17 1.33
C GLU A 220 27.31 -0.86 0.20
N GLU A 221 27.90 -0.83 -1.00
CA GLU A 221 27.49 -1.70 -2.09
C GLU A 221 27.68 -3.16 -1.65
N THR A 222 26.58 -3.89 -1.51
CA THR A 222 26.66 -5.35 -1.32
C THR A 222 27.08 -6.01 -2.63
N THR A 223 27.92 -7.04 -2.52
CA THR A 223 28.24 -7.87 -3.68
C THR A 223 27.09 -8.84 -3.97
N PHE A 224 26.93 -9.24 -5.24
CA PHE A 224 25.94 -10.27 -5.62
C PHE A 224 26.06 -11.57 -4.78
N LYS A 225 27.27 -11.91 -4.37
CA LYS A 225 27.53 -13.08 -3.51
C LYS A 225 26.94 -12.91 -2.12
N GLU A 226 27.06 -11.72 -1.54
CA GLU A 226 26.49 -11.38 -0.23
C GLU A 226 24.96 -11.34 -0.29
N ASP A 227 24.39 -10.79 -1.35
CA ASP A 227 22.93 -10.80 -1.57
C ASP A 227 22.40 -12.23 -1.65
N LEU A 228 23.06 -13.11 -2.41
CA LEU A 228 22.70 -14.53 -2.49
C LEU A 228 22.81 -15.22 -1.13
N GLN A 229 23.80 -14.87 -0.32
CA GLN A 229 23.96 -15.40 1.03
C GLN A 229 22.85 -14.90 1.97
N ASN A 230 22.46 -13.63 1.89
CA ASN A 230 21.37 -13.06 2.67
C ASN A 230 20.02 -13.69 2.28
N MET A 231 19.78 -13.90 0.99
CA MET A 231 18.60 -14.64 0.51
C MET A 231 18.58 -16.08 1.03
N LYS A 232 19.73 -16.79 1.04
CA LYS A 232 19.82 -18.13 1.64
C LYS A 232 19.48 -18.12 3.12
N LYS A 233 19.99 -17.16 3.90
CA LYS A 233 19.66 -17.01 5.33
C LYS A 233 18.16 -16.81 5.53
N PHE A 234 17.52 -16.00 4.69
CA PHE A 234 16.06 -15.80 4.74
C PHE A 234 15.28 -17.09 4.42
N ILE A 235 15.70 -17.85 3.40
CA ILE A 235 15.05 -19.14 3.07
C ILE A 235 15.23 -20.15 4.21
N PHE A 236 16.41 -20.23 4.83
CA PHE A 236 16.63 -21.08 5.99
C PHE A 236 15.77 -20.66 7.17
N PHE A 237 15.63 -19.35 7.41
CA PHE A 237 14.72 -18.81 8.41
C PHE A 237 13.28 -19.29 8.17
N ILE A 238 12.72 -19.11 6.96
CA ILE A 238 11.36 -19.56 6.64
C ILE A 238 11.20 -21.06 6.91
N LYS A 239 12.17 -21.87 6.51
CA LYS A 239 12.13 -23.31 6.74
C LYS A 239 12.05 -23.65 8.23
N ASP A 240 12.90 -23.02 9.04
CA ASP A 240 12.94 -23.29 10.48
C ASP A 240 11.71 -22.73 11.22
N ASP A 241 11.17 -21.60 10.74
CA ASP A 241 9.92 -21.00 11.24
C ASP A 241 8.71 -21.92 11.00
N LEU A 242 8.56 -22.44 9.77
CA LEU A 242 7.51 -23.40 9.42
C LEU A 242 7.60 -24.73 10.18
N LEU A 243 8.80 -25.11 10.61
CA LEU A 243 9.03 -26.30 11.45
C LEU A 243 8.82 -26.03 12.95
N GLY A 244 8.43 -24.80 13.33
CA GLY A 244 8.21 -24.41 14.71
C GLY A 244 9.48 -24.33 15.56
N LYS A 245 10.65 -24.18 14.93
CA LYS A 245 11.94 -24.05 15.64
C LYS A 245 12.24 -22.61 16.08
N ILE A 246 11.52 -21.64 15.53
CA ILE A 246 11.67 -20.21 15.81
C ILE A 246 10.33 -19.69 16.31
N HIS A 247 10.37 -18.90 17.39
CA HIS A 247 9.21 -18.20 17.94
C HIS A 247 9.47 -16.70 17.91
N VAL A 248 8.81 -16.01 16.96
CA VAL A 248 8.91 -14.55 16.77
C VAL A 248 7.75 -13.80 17.46
N PHE A 249 6.66 -14.50 17.78
CA PHE A 249 5.49 -14.01 18.52
C PHE A 249 4.98 -15.08 19.49
#